data_AF-A0A559GQC3-F1
#
_entry.id   AF-A0A559GQC3-F1
#
_cell.length_a   1.000
_cell.length_b   1.000
_cell.length_c   1.000
_cell.angle_alpha   90.00
_cell.angle_beta   90.00
_cell.angle_gamma   90.00
#
_symmetry.space_group_name_H-M   'P 1'
#
loop_
_entity.id
_entity.type
_entity.pdbx_description
1 polymer ?
#
loop_
_entity_poly.entity_id
_entity_poly.type
_entity_poly.pdbx_seq_one_letter_code
_entity_poly.pdbx_strand_id
1 'polypeptide(L)'
;MAKLIPGKLRMEGVTLYETGNIEIIKEKGNRLYTRVAGEDLRYSLEDDLIFCACDFFQKRGYCVHLAALEHYLKNDEEGQMILQALEKGHEEQEEVETKVSFGGSFLERIQPQKREKNYTLSAQGQVEAGTNRLLWTLRIGLVDSQKYYVIRDIPLFLKVLVQRKPYMIGKHYENDLSWEAFDESSQEVLTFLRGLIEEGLSQDLFFPNQGRHLFFPLTFFEQGVELLMNLEDFHFDHQLDSYENLLFHDLDSDAELFSFSVQEYPDYFEMEISESERVNVFYGGAILFRKGNVYLLNPKQMSLLKEINELPQETKGRKCLQFDTGDRDRLASCLPLFGQLGKISAPERLQIRPFSPIFYFDREDDGRIRLDIQFDYGDVKVTSRQQLDQLPFSSDAVLENQLFQVCLGAGFEADFQSWRQALKPEAVYSFFHHMIPAFEKLGQVFLSDEMNQLYSVQAPQVQIESKGGLLEIQFDFQGIAQEEIDQALKALTSNQDFYISSSDQVYFFDEETKQIRQNLQELGVELKDGSFQARKSLAYSLSQLFEGRDRISFSEEFQHLAHDLTHPEDFPLGDIQVQASLRDYQE
;
A
#
# COMPACT_ATOMS: atom_id res chain seq x y z
N MET A 1 17.10 24.94 -67.45
CA MET A 1 17.91 25.71 -68.43
C MET A 1 17.90 24.94 -69.73
N ALA A 2 17.16 25.43 -70.73
CA ALA A 2 17.03 24.75 -72.02
C ALA A 2 18.37 24.53 -72.73
N LYS A 3 18.55 23.32 -73.28
CA LYS A 3 19.68 22.87 -74.13
C LYS A 3 20.38 24.03 -74.84
N LEU A 4 21.70 24.13 -74.67
CA LEU A 4 22.55 25.16 -75.26
C LEU A 4 22.43 25.20 -76.80
N ILE A 5 21.57 26.07 -77.32
CA ILE A 5 21.46 26.33 -78.76
C ILE A 5 22.71 27.11 -79.22
N PRO A 6 23.45 26.64 -80.24
CA PRO A 6 24.61 27.36 -80.77
C PRO A 6 24.28 28.78 -81.22
N GLY A 7 25.18 29.74 -80.95
CA GLY A 7 24.93 31.17 -81.20
C GLY A 7 24.59 31.52 -82.66
N LYS A 8 25.14 30.77 -83.64
CA LYS A 8 24.80 30.94 -85.06
C LYS A 8 23.32 30.63 -85.35
N LEU A 9 22.80 29.54 -84.78
CA LEU A 9 21.40 29.13 -84.92
C LEU A 9 20.45 30.06 -84.17
N ARG A 10 20.91 30.68 -83.07
CA ARG A 10 20.14 31.73 -82.39
C ARG A 10 19.96 32.96 -83.27
N MET A 11 21.02 33.44 -83.93
CA MET A 11 20.91 34.57 -84.86
C MET A 11 19.98 34.26 -86.05
N GLU A 12 20.11 33.06 -86.64
CA GLU A 12 19.19 32.59 -87.70
C GLU A 12 17.73 32.48 -87.19
N GLY A 13 17.53 32.09 -85.94
CA GLY A 13 16.21 32.05 -85.29
C GLY A 13 15.62 33.44 -85.06
N VAL A 14 16.43 34.45 -84.70
CA VAL A 14 15.99 35.85 -84.60
C VAL A 14 15.54 36.37 -85.95
N THR A 15 16.31 36.10 -87.01
CA THR A 15 15.90 36.48 -88.37
C THR A 15 14.60 35.78 -88.79
N LEU A 16 14.42 34.51 -88.42
CA LEU A 16 13.18 33.77 -88.69
C LEU A 16 11.98 34.37 -87.93
N TYR A 17 12.17 34.79 -86.68
CA TYR A 17 11.16 35.51 -85.91
C TYR A 17 10.76 36.84 -86.59
N GLU A 18 11.73 37.63 -87.06
CA GLU A 18 11.49 38.91 -87.75
C GLU A 18 10.69 38.76 -89.05
N THR A 19 10.69 37.56 -89.67
CA THR A 19 9.84 37.27 -90.85
C THR A 19 8.36 37.01 -90.52
N GLY A 20 7.97 36.99 -89.25
CA GLY A 20 6.57 36.94 -88.79
C GLY A 20 5.89 35.58 -88.89
N ASN A 21 6.63 34.48 -89.06
CA ASN A 21 6.07 33.14 -89.30
C ASN A 21 6.02 32.26 -88.03
N ILE A 22 5.42 32.76 -86.94
CA ILE A 22 5.15 31.99 -85.71
C ILE A 22 3.65 32.01 -85.42
N GLU A 23 3.02 30.85 -85.45
CA GLU A 23 1.59 30.69 -85.14
C GLU A 23 1.43 29.86 -83.86
N ILE A 24 0.66 30.36 -82.89
CA ILE A 24 0.33 29.63 -81.67
C ILE A 24 -0.95 28.84 -81.90
N ILE A 25 -0.84 27.51 -81.87
CA ILE A 25 -1.98 26.62 -82.14
C ILE A 25 -2.85 26.46 -80.90
N LYS A 26 -2.21 26.11 -79.76
CA LYS A 26 -2.90 25.91 -78.47
C LYS A 26 -1.91 25.74 -77.31
N GLU A 27 -2.39 26.04 -76.12
CA GLU A 27 -1.74 25.70 -74.85
C GLU A 27 -2.55 24.59 -74.14
N LYS A 28 -1.89 23.49 -73.74
CA LYS A 28 -2.56 22.40 -73.02
C LYS A 28 -1.59 21.62 -72.15
N GLY A 29 -1.85 21.59 -70.83
CA GLY A 29 -1.11 20.76 -69.86
C GLY A 29 0.35 21.18 -69.72
N ASN A 30 0.59 22.47 -69.45
CA ASN A 30 1.91 23.08 -69.30
C ASN A 30 2.85 22.91 -70.53
N ARG A 31 2.23 22.85 -71.72
CA ARG A 31 2.91 22.69 -73.01
C ARG A 31 2.29 23.62 -74.04
N LEU A 32 3.15 24.26 -74.81
CA LEU A 32 2.79 25.16 -75.89
C LEU A 32 2.96 24.45 -77.24
N TYR A 33 1.93 24.47 -78.07
CA TYR A 33 1.97 23.90 -79.42
C TYR A 33 1.94 25.05 -80.42
N THR A 34 2.97 25.15 -81.25
CA THR A 34 3.16 26.22 -82.23
C THR A 34 3.50 25.65 -83.60
N ARG A 35 3.36 26.48 -84.63
CA ARG A 35 3.86 26.24 -85.97
C ARG A 35 4.80 27.36 -86.35
N VAL A 36 6.05 27.01 -86.66
CA VAL A 36 7.09 27.98 -86.99
C VAL A 36 7.60 27.68 -88.40
N ALA A 37 7.42 28.61 -89.33
CA ALA A 37 7.80 28.45 -90.74
C ALA A 37 7.27 27.15 -91.40
N GLY A 38 6.08 26.69 -91.01
CA GLY A 38 5.44 25.49 -91.54
C GLY A 38 5.73 24.19 -90.78
N GLU A 39 6.65 24.20 -89.81
CA GLU A 39 7.00 23.05 -88.99
C GLU A 39 6.28 23.08 -87.64
N ASP A 40 5.69 21.95 -87.23
CA ASP A 40 5.02 21.83 -85.93
C ASP A 40 6.05 21.69 -84.80
N LEU A 41 5.88 22.50 -83.76
CA LEU A 41 6.77 22.56 -82.60
C LEU A 41 5.96 22.51 -81.31
N ARG A 42 6.41 21.67 -80.38
CA ARG A 42 5.91 21.58 -79.01
C ARG A 42 7.00 22.06 -78.06
N TYR A 43 6.67 23.06 -77.25
CA TYR A 43 7.54 23.65 -76.26
C TYR A 43 7.03 23.37 -74.84
N SER A 44 7.97 23.19 -73.92
CA SER A 44 7.75 23.03 -72.48
C SER A 44 9.01 23.52 -71.75
N LEU A 45 8.88 23.85 -70.47
CA LEU A 45 10.03 24.23 -69.62
C LEU A 45 10.93 23.01 -69.29
N GLU A 46 10.41 21.79 -69.46
CA GLU A 46 11.16 20.54 -69.38
C GLU A 46 11.78 20.17 -70.74
N ASP A 47 13.11 20.15 -70.81
CA ASP A 47 13.90 19.93 -72.03
C ASP A 47 13.60 18.62 -72.78
N ASP A 48 13.13 17.59 -72.08
CA ASP A 48 12.81 16.28 -72.64
C ASP A 48 11.45 16.26 -73.33
N LEU A 49 10.60 17.25 -73.06
CA LEU A 49 9.27 17.38 -73.64
C LEU A 49 9.23 18.31 -74.84
N ILE A 50 10.31 19.04 -75.11
CA ILE A 50 10.47 19.90 -76.29
C ILE A 50 10.63 19.03 -77.55
N PHE A 51 9.85 19.30 -78.58
CA PHE A 51 9.90 18.59 -79.85
C PHE A 51 9.65 19.53 -81.02
N CYS A 52 10.39 19.36 -82.13
CA CYS A 52 10.08 20.01 -83.40
C CYS A 52 10.12 18.96 -84.52
N ALA A 53 9.17 19.05 -85.46
CA ALA A 53 9.02 18.11 -86.56
C ALA A 53 10.18 18.15 -87.57
N CYS A 54 10.96 19.25 -87.61
CA CYS A 54 12.05 19.40 -88.57
C CYS A 54 13.17 18.34 -88.38
N ASP A 55 13.75 17.89 -89.51
CA ASP A 55 14.83 16.89 -89.55
C ASP A 55 16.04 17.25 -88.67
N PHE A 56 16.31 18.54 -88.53
CA PHE A 56 17.45 19.03 -87.77
C PHE A 56 17.28 18.81 -86.27
N PHE A 57 16.08 19.05 -85.74
CA PHE A 57 15.76 18.81 -84.33
C PHE A 57 15.83 17.32 -84.00
N GLN A 58 15.30 16.45 -84.85
CA GLN A 58 15.34 14.99 -84.62
C GLN A 58 16.77 14.44 -84.51
N LYS A 59 17.73 15.04 -85.24
CA LYS A 59 19.14 14.62 -85.22
C LYS A 59 19.96 15.24 -84.09
N ARG A 60 19.64 16.47 -83.66
CA ARG A 60 20.51 17.28 -82.79
C ARG A 60 19.86 17.72 -81.48
N GLY A 61 18.54 17.62 -81.34
CA GLY A 61 17.78 18.04 -80.16
C GLY A 61 17.61 19.55 -80.00
N TYR A 62 17.94 20.35 -81.01
CA TYR A 62 17.70 21.79 -81.11
C TYR A 62 17.59 22.20 -82.58
N CYS A 63 16.94 23.32 -82.90
CA CYS A 63 16.78 23.80 -84.28
C CYS A 63 16.53 25.32 -84.35
N VAL A 64 16.54 25.88 -85.56
CA VAL A 64 16.24 27.31 -85.80
C VAL A 64 14.81 27.65 -85.38
N HIS A 65 13.83 26.76 -85.60
CA HIS A 65 12.44 26.97 -85.20
C HIS A 65 12.27 27.10 -83.67
N LEU A 66 12.99 26.28 -82.91
CA LEU A 66 13.01 26.38 -81.44
C LEU A 66 13.67 27.69 -80.99
N ALA A 67 14.77 28.09 -81.63
CA ALA A 67 15.43 29.36 -81.33
C ALA A 67 14.54 30.58 -81.63
N ALA A 68 13.77 30.53 -82.72
CA ALA A 68 12.81 31.58 -83.08
C ALA A 68 11.66 31.65 -82.06
N LEU A 69 11.12 30.49 -81.63
CA LEU A 69 10.09 30.46 -80.59
C LEU A 69 10.63 30.95 -79.23
N GLU A 70 11.84 30.55 -78.82
CA GLU A 70 12.45 31.05 -77.58
C GLU A 70 12.66 32.57 -77.63
N HIS A 71 12.98 33.11 -78.80
CA HIS A 71 13.10 34.55 -79.00
C HIS A 71 11.75 35.26 -78.90
N TYR A 72 10.69 34.68 -79.49
CA TYR A 72 9.32 35.18 -79.36
C TYR A 72 8.85 35.18 -77.89
N LEU A 73 8.98 34.05 -77.18
CA LEU A 73 8.58 33.94 -75.77
C LEU A 73 9.31 34.93 -74.85
N LYS A 74 10.51 35.39 -75.23
CA LYS A 74 11.31 36.32 -74.41
C LYS A 74 11.11 37.78 -74.76
N ASN A 75 10.80 38.11 -76.01
CA ASN A 75 10.88 39.49 -76.51
C ASN A 75 9.55 40.05 -77.04
N ASP A 76 8.52 39.20 -77.21
CA ASP A 76 7.18 39.62 -77.61
C ASP A 76 6.25 39.71 -76.40
N GLU A 77 5.35 40.69 -76.35
CA GLU A 77 4.45 40.90 -75.20
C GLU A 77 3.49 39.72 -74.98
N GLU A 78 2.95 39.13 -76.05
CA GLU A 78 2.08 37.94 -75.95
C GLU A 78 2.89 36.70 -75.59
N GLY A 79 4.11 36.58 -76.15
CA GLY A 79 5.04 35.50 -75.82
C GLY A 79 5.44 35.47 -74.34
N GLN A 80 5.70 36.64 -73.74
CA GLN A 80 6.07 36.75 -72.33
C GLN A 80 4.92 36.35 -71.39
N MET A 81 3.68 36.70 -71.71
CA MET A 81 2.51 36.29 -70.91
C MET A 81 2.33 34.77 -70.89
N ILE A 82 2.56 34.10 -72.02
CA ILE A 82 2.50 32.64 -72.14
C ILE A 82 3.64 31.99 -71.35
N LEU A 83 4.84 32.54 -71.41
CA LEU A 83 5.98 32.04 -70.65
C LEU A 83 5.72 32.10 -69.13
N GLN A 84 5.17 33.22 -68.63
CA GLN A 84 4.81 33.37 -67.22
C GLN A 84 3.72 32.38 -66.77
N ALA A 85 2.72 32.11 -67.62
CA ALA A 85 1.68 31.12 -67.32
C ALA A 85 2.27 29.69 -67.22
N LEU A 86 3.21 29.36 -68.10
CA LEU A 86 3.92 28.08 -68.07
C LEU A 86 4.86 27.95 -66.85
N GLU A 87 5.54 29.03 -66.46
CA GLU A 87 6.40 29.07 -65.28
C GLU A 87 5.59 28.83 -63.99
N LYS A 88 4.47 29.54 -63.83
CA LYS A 88 3.59 29.37 -62.67
C LYS A 88 2.99 27.95 -62.60
N GLY A 89 2.56 27.39 -63.73
CA GLY A 89 2.08 26.01 -63.78
C GLY A 89 3.15 24.97 -63.46
N HIS A 90 4.42 25.27 -63.74
CA HIS A 90 5.55 24.39 -63.44
C HIS A 90 5.94 24.44 -61.95
N GLU A 91 5.94 25.62 -61.35
CA GLU A 91 6.14 25.78 -59.89
C GLU A 91 5.07 25.03 -59.08
N GLU A 92 3.80 25.12 -59.50
CA GLU A 92 2.71 24.36 -58.88
C GLU A 92 2.88 22.84 -59.03
N GLN A 93 3.45 22.36 -60.15
CA GLN A 93 3.75 20.94 -60.36
C GLN A 93 4.95 20.46 -59.52
N GLU A 94 6.05 21.22 -59.45
CA GLU A 94 7.22 20.89 -58.62
C GLU A 94 6.86 20.86 -57.12
N GLU A 95 6.00 21.78 -56.64
CA GLU A 95 5.49 21.73 -55.26
C GLU A 95 4.66 20.48 -54.97
N VAL A 96 3.89 20.00 -55.95
CA VAL A 96 3.10 18.78 -55.82
C VAL A 96 4.00 17.54 -55.85
N GLU A 97 4.97 17.47 -56.75
CA GLU A 97 5.92 16.34 -56.83
C GLU A 97 6.81 16.22 -55.59
N THR A 98 7.27 17.34 -55.02
CA THR A 98 8.01 17.34 -53.75
C THR A 98 7.16 16.85 -52.58
N LYS A 99 5.88 17.25 -52.49
CA LYS A 99 4.95 16.73 -51.47
C LYS A 99 4.60 15.25 -51.68
N VAL A 100 4.46 14.79 -52.93
CA VAL A 100 4.17 13.40 -53.28
C VAL A 100 5.37 12.47 -53.01
N SER A 101 6.59 12.90 -53.36
CA SER A 101 7.83 12.14 -53.07
C SER A 101 8.11 12.00 -51.57
N PHE A 102 7.75 13.01 -50.78
CA PHE A 102 7.76 12.91 -49.32
C PHE A 102 6.76 11.84 -48.83
N GLY A 103 5.54 11.81 -49.40
CA GLY A 103 4.54 10.80 -49.11
C GLY A 103 5.01 9.38 -49.43
N GLY A 104 5.61 9.17 -50.61
CA GLY A 104 6.20 7.88 -51.00
C GLY A 104 7.32 7.43 -50.07
N SER A 105 8.27 8.32 -49.78
CA SER A 105 9.38 8.04 -48.85
C SER A 105 8.92 7.77 -47.43
N PHE A 106 7.83 8.41 -46.98
CA PHE A 106 7.22 8.12 -45.69
C PHE A 106 6.60 6.73 -45.67
N LEU A 107 5.82 6.38 -46.71
CA LEU A 107 5.20 5.06 -46.84
C LEU A 107 6.26 3.95 -46.89
N GLU A 108 7.36 4.12 -47.63
CA GLU A 108 8.48 3.18 -47.63
C GLU A 108 9.11 2.98 -46.24
N ARG A 109 9.18 4.03 -45.41
CA ARG A 109 9.70 3.93 -44.04
C ARG A 109 8.76 3.22 -43.07
N ILE A 110 7.45 3.35 -43.25
CA ILE A 110 6.45 2.77 -42.32
C ILE A 110 5.86 1.44 -42.83
N GLN A 111 6.17 1.03 -44.06
CA GLN A 111 5.66 -0.21 -44.61
C GLN A 111 6.22 -1.41 -43.82
N PRO A 112 5.37 -2.29 -43.27
CA PRO A 112 5.82 -3.44 -42.51
C PRO A 112 6.55 -4.42 -43.43
N GLN A 113 7.86 -4.53 -43.26
CA GLN A 113 8.66 -5.56 -43.91
C GLN A 113 8.51 -6.86 -43.15
N LYS A 114 8.08 -7.93 -43.83
CA LYS A 114 8.02 -9.27 -43.26
C LYS A 114 9.46 -9.79 -43.16
N ARG A 115 10.07 -9.62 -41.99
CA ARG A 115 11.47 -10.03 -41.72
C ARG A 115 11.48 -11.41 -41.08
N GLU A 116 12.40 -12.26 -41.53
CA GLU A 116 12.62 -13.55 -40.89
C GLU A 116 13.30 -13.32 -39.54
N LYS A 117 12.84 -14.05 -38.51
CA LYS A 117 13.44 -14.03 -37.18
C LYS A 117 14.74 -14.84 -37.24
N ASN A 118 15.85 -14.14 -37.37
CA ASN A 118 17.14 -14.75 -37.65
C ASN A 118 18.02 -14.86 -36.40
N TYR A 119 17.72 -14.10 -35.35
CA TYR A 119 18.54 -14.01 -34.15
C TYR A 119 17.80 -14.50 -32.90
N THR A 120 18.58 -15.04 -31.97
CA THR A 120 18.15 -15.36 -30.62
C THR A 120 19.22 -14.94 -29.62
N LEU A 121 18.84 -14.73 -28.37
CA LEU A 121 19.71 -14.42 -27.26
C LEU A 121 19.94 -15.67 -26.40
N SER A 122 21.14 -15.79 -25.84
CA SER A 122 21.44 -16.71 -24.75
C SER A 122 21.84 -15.94 -23.50
N ALA A 123 21.55 -16.48 -22.33
CA ALA A 123 21.99 -15.94 -21.05
C ALA A 123 22.84 -16.94 -20.27
N GLN A 124 24.00 -16.48 -19.79
CA GLN A 124 24.88 -17.25 -18.91
C GLN A 124 25.09 -16.53 -17.58
N GLY A 125 24.56 -17.11 -16.51
CA GLY A 125 24.75 -16.63 -15.15
C GLY A 125 25.97 -17.23 -14.47
N GLN A 126 26.62 -16.45 -13.62
CA GLN A 126 27.78 -16.86 -12.82
C GLN A 126 27.86 -16.04 -11.54
N VAL A 127 28.57 -16.57 -10.54
CA VAL A 127 28.89 -15.83 -9.32
C VAL A 127 30.19 -15.04 -9.50
N GLU A 128 30.14 -13.73 -9.31
CA GLU A 128 31.32 -12.86 -9.33
C GLU A 128 32.23 -13.13 -8.13
N ALA A 129 33.49 -13.44 -8.40
CA ALA A 129 34.50 -13.67 -7.37
C ALA A 129 34.74 -12.39 -6.54
N GLY A 130 34.74 -12.54 -5.21
CA GLY A 130 35.05 -11.47 -4.26
C GLY A 130 33.85 -10.63 -3.83
N THR A 131 32.84 -10.43 -4.69
CA THR A 131 31.60 -9.69 -4.34
C THR A 131 30.41 -10.61 -4.07
N ASN A 132 30.48 -11.86 -4.53
CA ASN A 132 29.41 -12.85 -4.44
C ASN A 132 28.09 -12.39 -5.10
N ARG A 133 28.19 -11.57 -6.14
CA ARG A 133 27.05 -11.11 -6.95
C ARG A 133 26.73 -12.10 -8.05
N LEU A 134 25.44 -12.26 -8.36
CA LEU A 134 24.99 -13.06 -9.50
C LEU A 134 24.99 -12.17 -10.75
N LEU A 135 25.86 -12.49 -11.70
CA LEU A 135 26.03 -11.74 -12.95
C LEU A 135 25.61 -12.57 -14.15
N TRP A 136 24.88 -11.96 -15.07
CA TRP A 136 24.39 -12.57 -16.29
C TRP A 136 25.13 -11.99 -17.50
N THR A 137 25.58 -12.86 -18.39
CA THR A 137 26.24 -12.47 -19.65
C THR A 137 25.29 -12.78 -20.78
N LEU A 138 24.84 -11.74 -21.48
CA LEU A 138 24.01 -11.89 -22.67
C LEU A 138 24.88 -12.13 -23.90
N ARG A 139 24.42 -13.03 -24.77
CA ARG A 139 25.08 -13.35 -26.03
C ARG A 139 24.04 -13.40 -27.15
N ILE A 140 24.46 -13.10 -28.36
CA ILE A 140 23.64 -13.13 -29.57
C ILE A 140 24.08 -14.28 -30.47
N GLY A 141 23.13 -15.05 -30.98
CA GLY A 141 23.31 -16.16 -31.92
C GLY A 141 22.29 -16.09 -33.06
N LEU A 142 22.46 -16.96 -34.05
CA LEU A 142 21.42 -17.20 -35.06
C LEU A 142 20.51 -18.34 -34.57
N VAL A 143 19.22 -18.29 -34.87
CA VAL A 143 18.24 -19.30 -34.39
C VAL A 143 18.66 -20.74 -34.72
N ASP A 144 19.21 -20.98 -35.92
CA ASP A 144 19.66 -22.32 -36.34
C ASP A 144 21.13 -22.63 -36.01
N SER A 145 21.80 -21.79 -35.20
CA SER A 145 23.24 -21.89 -34.92
C SER A 145 23.52 -21.97 -33.43
N GLN A 146 24.18 -23.06 -33.03
CA GLN A 146 24.73 -23.27 -31.68
C GLN A 146 25.99 -22.42 -31.39
N LYS A 147 26.12 -21.24 -32.03
CA LYS A 147 27.25 -20.33 -31.86
C LYS A 147 26.76 -18.97 -31.41
N TYR A 148 27.14 -18.63 -30.18
CA TYR A 148 26.80 -17.37 -29.55
C TYR A 148 28.03 -16.46 -29.42
N TYR A 149 27.80 -15.16 -29.54
CA TYR A 149 28.81 -14.12 -29.37
C TYR A 149 28.40 -13.19 -28.23
N VAL A 150 29.30 -12.98 -27.27
CA VAL A 150 29.05 -12.12 -26.10
C VAL A 150 28.76 -10.68 -26.53
N ILE A 151 27.66 -10.13 -26.03
CA ILE A 151 27.32 -8.71 -26.15
C ILE A 151 28.20 -7.95 -25.16
N ARG A 152 29.15 -7.16 -25.67
CA ARG A 152 30.19 -6.54 -24.83
C ARG A 152 29.73 -5.33 -24.03
N ASP A 153 28.68 -4.68 -24.49
CA ASP A 153 28.08 -3.47 -23.90
C ASP A 153 26.58 -3.51 -24.23
N ILE A 154 25.79 -3.96 -23.25
CA ILE A 154 24.34 -4.15 -23.37
C ILE A 154 23.63 -2.80 -23.61
N PRO A 155 23.90 -1.72 -22.85
CA PRO A 155 23.30 -0.41 -23.12
C PRO A 155 23.60 0.12 -24.53
N LEU A 156 24.83 -0.01 -25.03
CA LEU A 156 25.17 0.40 -26.39
C LEU A 156 24.45 -0.47 -27.42
N PHE A 157 24.38 -1.78 -27.21
CA PHE A 157 23.68 -2.70 -28.09
C PHE A 157 22.19 -2.34 -28.23
N LEU A 158 21.51 -2.03 -27.13
CA LEU A 158 20.12 -1.57 -27.15
C LEU A 158 19.96 -0.25 -27.91
N LYS A 159 20.88 0.71 -27.74
CA LYS A 159 20.88 1.96 -28.53
C LYS A 159 21.07 1.70 -30.03
N VAL A 160 21.93 0.75 -30.39
CA VAL A 160 22.17 0.35 -31.77
C VAL A 160 20.92 -0.27 -32.40
N LEU A 161 20.20 -1.13 -31.67
CA LEU A 161 18.92 -1.69 -32.10
C LEU A 161 17.86 -0.62 -32.35
N VAL A 162 17.69 0.31 -31.41
CA VAL A 162 16.69 1.40 -31.53
C VAL A 162 17.02 2.32 -32.71
N GLN A 163 18.31 2.62 -32.93
CA GLN A 163 18.76 3.50 -34.01
C GLN A 163 18.96 2.77 -35.35
N ARG A 164 18.73 1.44 -35.40
CA ARG A 164 18.98 0.57 -36.57
C ARG A 164 20.36 0.80 -37.17
N LYS A 165 21.38 0.87 -36.32
CA LYS A 165 22.78 1.03 -36.74
C LYS A 165 23.43 -0.33 -36.95
N PRO A 166 24.50 -0.41 -37.77
CA PRO A 166 25.23 -1.64 -37.91
C PRO A 166 25.90 -2.09 -36.60
N TYR A 167 25.92 -3.40 -36.36
CA TYR A 167 26.52 -4.02 -35.17
C TYR A 167 27.48 -5.16 -35.56
N MET A 168 28.59 -5.27 -34.85
CA MET A 168 29.59 -6.32 -35.11
C MET A 168 29.32 -7.55 -34.24
N ILE A 169 28.90 -8.64 -34.87
CA ILE A 169 28.69 -9.95 -34.22
C ILE A 169 29.91 -10.83 -34.53
N GLY A 170 30.82 -10.95 -33.56
CA GLY A 170 32.08 -11.65 -33.75
C GLY A 170 32.98 -10.96 -34.77
N LYS A 171 33.03 -11.50 -36.00
CA LYS A 171 33.74 -10.89 -37.16
C LYS A 171 32.79 -10.45 -38.27
N HIS A 172 31.50 -10.69 -38.12
CA HIS A 172 30.48 -10.34 -39.10
C HIS A 172 29.88 -8.98 -38.76
N TYR A 173 29.63 -8.16 -39.78
CA TYR A 173 29.05 -6.83 -39.61
C TYR A 173 27.60 -6.88 -40.08
N GLU A 174 26.67 -6.88 -39.14
CA GLU A 174 25.24 -6.91 -39.42
C GLU A 174 24.73 -5.49 -39.64
N ASN A 175 24.12 -5.22 -40.78
CA ASN A 175 23.72 -3.87 -41.20
C ASN A 175 22.23 -3.58 -40.96
N ASP A 176 21.39 -4.59 -40.76
CA ASP A 176 19.93 -4.43 -40.61
C ASP A 176 19.40 -5.08 -39.31
N LEU A 177 20.23 -5.08 -38.26
CA LEU A 177 19.83 -5.58 -36.94
C LEU A 177 18.66 -4.73 -36.41
N SER A 178 17.54 -5.39 -36.17
CA SER A 178 16.28 -4.75 -35.77
C SER A 178 15.58 -5.59 -34.70
N TRP A 179 14.63 -4.98 -34.02
CA TRP A 179 13.90 -5.63 -32.92
C TRP A 179 13.14 -6.87 -33.41
N GLU A 180 12.52 -6.75 -34.57
CA GLU A 180 11.68 -7.77 -35.19
C GLU A 180 12.50 -8.96 -35.73
N ALA A 181 13.83 -8.82 -35.81
CA ALA A 181 14.75 -9.87 -36.25
C ALA A 181 15.04 -10.92 -35.17
N PHE A 182 14.61 -10.69 -33.93
CA PHE A 182 14.77 -11.62 -32.81
C PHE A 182 13.55 -12.53 -32.64
N ASP A 183 13.75 -13.71 -32.05
CA ASP A 183 12.66 -14.55 -31.52
C ASP A 183 11.90 -13.87 -30.37
N GLU A 184 10.73 -14.42 -30.03
CA GLU A 184 9.77 -13.77 -29.13
C GLU A 184 10.31 -13.59 -27.71
N SER A 185 10.93 -14.63 -27.15
CA SER A 185 11.57 -14.58 -25.83
C SER A 185 12.71 -13.56 -25.77
N SER A 186 13.54 -13.47 -26.80
CA SER A 186 14.58 -12.43 -26.86
C SER A 186 13.99 -11.02 -26.96
N GLN A 187 12.90 -10.83 -27.70
CA GLN A 187 12.23 -9.53 -27.77
C GLN A 187 11.71 -9.10 -26.39
N GLU A 188 11.19 -10.02 -25.59
CA GLU A 188 10.74 -9.74 -24.21
C GLU A 188 11.90 -9.26 -23.33
N VAL A 189 13.03 -9.99 -23.35
CA VAL A 189 14.25 -9.59 -22.62
C VAL A 189 14.75 -8.21 -23.06
N LEU A 190 14.86 -7.97 -24.37
CA LEU A 190 15.29 -6.68 -24.90
C LEU A 190 14.33 -5.55 -24.48
N THR A 191 13.02 -5.83 -24.44
CA THR A 191 11.98 -4.84 -24.08
C THR A 191 12.10 -4.46 -22.62
N PHE A 192 12.26 -5.46 -21.76
CA PHE A 192 12.49 -5.24 -20.34
C PHE A 192 13.75 -4.40 -20.10
N LEU A 193 14.89 -4.77 -20.70
CA LEU A 193 16.16 -4.05 -20.52
C LEU A 193 16.13 -2.63 -21.08
N ARG A 194 15.41 -2.40 -22.18
CA ARG A 194 15.19 -1.06 -22.73
C ARG A 194 14.39 -0.20 -21.77
N GLY A 195 13.32 -0.74 -21.17
CA GLY A 195 12.52 -0.05 -20.15
C GLY A 195 13.39 0.44 -19.00
N LEU A 196 14.30 -0.41 -18.51
CA LEU A 196 15.24 -0.04 -17.43
C LEU A 196 16.12 1.18 -17.80
N ILE A 197 16.54 1.30 -19.06
CA ILE A 197 17.39 2.42 -19.52
C ILE A 197 16.55 3.69 -19.73
N GLU A 198 15.36 3.57 -20.32
CA GLU A 198 14.50 4.72 -20.66
C GLU A 198 13.90 5.40 -19.42
N GLU A 199 13.62 4.64 -18.36
CA GLU A 199 13.15 5.15 -17.08
C GLU A 199 14.23 5.89 -16.27
N GLY A 200 15.47 5.96 -16.78
CA GLY A 200 16.56 6.69 -16.15
C GLY A 200 17.09 6.03 -14.88
N LEU A 201 16.84 4.73 -14.69
CA LEU A 201 17.44 3.96 -13.61
C LEU A 201 18.97 3.98 -13.76
N SER A 202 19.68 3.92 -12.63
CA SER A 202 21.15 3.96 -12.62
C SER A 202 21.70 2.81 -13.46
N GLN A 203 22.31 3.14 -14.61
CA GLN A 203 22.85 2.13 -15.53
C GLN A 203 23.94 1.29 -14.83
N ASP A 204 24.74 1.89 -13.96
CA ASP A 204 25.77 1.18 -13.20
C ASP A 204 25.20 0.16 -12.20
N LEU A 205 23.93 0.30 -11.79
CA LEU A 205 23.26 -0.64 -10.90
C LEU A 205 22.96 -1.96 -11.63
N PHE A 206 22.45 -1.89 -12.86
CA PHE A 206 22.03 -3.06 -13.62
C PHE A 206 23.10 -3.59 -14.58
N PHE A 207 24.03 -2.73 -15.02
CA PHE A 207 24.98 -3.03 -16.09
C PHE A 207 26.43 -2.85 -15.61
N PRO A 208 26.92 -3.69 -14.68
CA PRO A 208 28.27 -3.60 -14.17
C PRO A 208 29.32 -3.93 -15.26
N ASN A 209 30.59 -3.67 -14.92
CA ASN A 209 31.74 -3.95 -15.80
C ASN A 209 31.61 -3.27 -17.18
N GLN A 210 31.25 -1.99 -17.20
CA GLN A 210 31.04 -1.19 -18.42
C GLN A 210 29.92 -1.75 -19.31
N GLY A 211 28.88 -2.31 -18.69
CA GLY A 211 27.73 -2.89 -19.36
C GLY A 211 27.95 -4.23 -20.06
N ARG A 212 29.07 -4.90 -19.75
CA ARG A 212 29.34 -6.27 -20.24
C ARG A 212 28.45 -7.32 -19.57
N HIS A 213 28.12 -7.10 -18.30
CA HIS A 213 27.29 -8.00 -17.52
C HIS A 213 25.99 -7.31 -17.13
N LEU A 214 24.99 -8.14 -16.83
CA LEU A 214 23.70 -7.75 -16.30
C LEU A 214 23.61 -8.25 -14.86
N PHE A 215 23.27 -7.36 -13.94
CA PHE A 215 22.99 -7.64 -12.54
C PHE A 215 21.55 -7.25 -12.26
N PHE A 216 20.80 -8.14 -11.62
CA PHE A 216 19.48 -7.80 -11.12
C PHE A 216 19.59 -7.45 -9.63
N PRO A 217 19.23 -6.23 -9.20
CA PRO A 217 18.95 -5.95 -7.80
C PRO A 217 17.90 -6.91 -7.25
N LEU A 218 17.90 -7.13 -5.94
CA LEU A 218 17.01 -8.09 -5.28
C LEU A 218 15.54 -7.93 -5.70
N THR A 219 15.06 -6.68 -5.84
CA THR A 219 13.69 -6.35 -6.24
C THR A 219 13.31 -6.82 -7.65
N PHE A 220 14.29 -7.01 -8.53
CA PHE A 220 14.09 -7.45 -9.92
C PHE A 220 14.67 -8.85 -10.15
N PHE A 221 15.16 -9.52 -9.11
CA PHE A 221 15.94 -10.74 -9.28
C PHE A 221 15.10 -11.88 -9.85
N GLU A 222 14.00 -12.24 -9.20
CA GLU A 222 13.12 -13.33 -9.66
C GLU A 222 12.57 -13.06 -11.07
N GLN A 223 11.84 -11.95 -11.25
CA GLN A 223 11.30 -11.56 -12.55
C GLN A 223 12.37 -11.47 -13.65
N GLY A 224 13.52 -10.87 -13.34
CA GLY A 224 14.60 -10.71 -14.30
C GLY A 224 15.20 -12.03 -14.73
N VAL A 225 15.39 -12.97 -13.80
CA VAL A 225 15.94 -14.30 -14.09
C VAL A 225 14.92 -15.18 -14.81
N GLU A 226 13.64 -15.13 -14.44
CA GLU A 226 12.56 -15.83 -15.15
C GLU A 226 12.50 -15.41 -16.63
N LEU A 227 12.63 -14.11 -16.92
CA LEU A 227 12.72 -13.62 -18.29
C LEU A 227 13.92 -14.21 -19.05
N LEU A 228 15.07 -14.38 -18.37
CA LEU A 228 16.24 -15.01 -18.99
C LEU A 228 16.06 -16.52 -19.19
N MET A 229 15.34 -17.21 -18.29
CA MET A 229 15.05 -18.65 -18.40
C MET A 229 14.10 -18.99 -19.56
N ASN A 230 13.34 -18.01 -20.06
CA ASN A 230 12.50 -18.17 -21.25
C ASN A 230 13.29 -18.16 -22.57
N LEU A 231 14.59 -17.84 -22.54
CA LEU A 231 15.47 -17.93 -23.71
C LEU A 231 15.73 -19.41 -24.05
N GLU A 232 15.99 -19.70 -25.33
CA GLU A 232 16.27 -21.06 -25.79
C GLU A 232 17.56 -21.64 -25.18
N ASP A 233 18.58 -20.78 -24.97
CA ASP A 233 19.85 -21.14 -24.34
C ASP A 233 20.05 -20.33 -23.05
N PHE A 234 19.73 -20.94 -21.92
CA PHE A 234 19.95 -20.40 -20.58
C PHE A 234 20.79 -21.36 -19.75
N HIS A 235 21.84 -20.83 -19.10
CA HIS A 235 22.66 -21.58 -18.17
C HIS A 235 23.05 -20.73 -16.96
N PHE A 236 22.93 -21.29 -15.76
CA PHE A 236 23.53 -20.74 -14.55
C PHE A 236 24.69 -21.64 -14.10
N ASP A 237 25.91 -21.14 -14.24
CA ASP A 237 27.11 -21.86 -13.82
C ASP A 237 27.44 -21.53 -12.37
N HIS A 238 27.42 -22.56 -11.51
CA HIS A 238 27.77 -22.40 -10.10
C HIS A 238 28.62 -23.57 -9.62
N GLN A 239 29.82 -23.24 -9.13
CA GLN A 239 30.84 -24.19 -8.70
C GLN A 239 31.23 -25.18 -9.82
N LEU A 240 30.81 -26.44 -9.73
CA LEU A 240 31.12 -27.49 -10.69
C LEU A 240 29.90 -27.89 -11.54
N ASP A 241 28.75 -27.28 -11.28
CA ASP A 241 27.47 -27.61 -11.90
C ASP A 241 27.01 -26.46 -12.81
N SER A 242 26.24 -26.81 -13.84
CA SER A 242 25.54 -25.86 -14.71
C SER A 242 24.06 -26.20 -14.70
N TYR A 243 23.21 -25.20 -14.50
CA TYR A 243 21.77 -25.34 -14.35
C TYR A 243 21.04 -24.70 -15.53
N GLU A 244 20.25 -25.49 -16.26
CA GLU A 244 19.42 -25.01 -17.38
C GLU A 244 18.09 -24.37 -16.90
N ASN A 245 17.76 -24.54 -15.62
CA ASN A 245 16.58 -23.96 -15.02
C ASN A 245 16.81 -23.70 -13.53
N LEU A 246 16.17 -22.67 -13.00
CA LEU A 246 16.17 -22.31 -11.58
C LEU A 246 14.75 -22.32 -11.04
N LEU A 247 14.55 -22.93 -9.89
CA LEU A 247 13.25 -23.02 -9.23
C LEU A 247 13.19 -22.04 -8.07
N PHE A 248 12.29 -21.07 -8.14
CA PHE A 248 12.08 -20.06 -7.11
C PHE A 248 11.02 -20.53 -6.11
N HIS A 249 11.33 -20.38 -4.82
CA HIS A 249 10.46 -20.71 -3.72
C HIS A 249 10.58 -19.65 -2.63
N ASP A 250 9.49 -19.33 -1.94
CA ASP A 250 9.60 -18.72 -0.62
C ASP A 250 10.20 -19.76 0.35
N LEU A 251 11.10 -19.32 1.23
CA LEU A 251 11.68 -20.25 2.20
C LEU A 251 10.61 -20.71 3.20
N ASP A 252 10.46 -22.02 3.34
CA ASP A 252 9.66 -22.68 4.35
C ASP A 252 10.39 -23.86 5.01
N SER A 253 9.72 -24.54 5.93
CA SER A 253 10.29 -25.69 6.65
C SER A 253 10.55 -26.91 5.77
N ASP A 254 9.90 -27.03 4.61
CA ASP A 254 10.00 -28.18 3.72
C ASP A 254 11.21 -28.11 2.78
N ALA A 255 11.87 -26.95 2.70
CA ALA A 255 13.12 -26.76 1.97
C ALA A 255 14.30 -27.61 2.46
N GLU A 256 14.21 -28.15 3.70
CA GLU A 256 15.23 -29.02 4.32
C GLU A 256 16.66 -28.42 4.31
N LEU A 257 16.75 -27.08 4.31
CA LEU A 257 18.03 -26.37 4.37
C LEU A 257 18.58 -26.30 5.79
N PHE A 258 17.68 -26.18 6.77
CA PHE A 258 18.00 -26.13 8.18
C PHE A 258 17.17 -27.16 8.94
N SER A 259 17.75 -27.70 10.00
CA SER A 259 17.01 -28.50 10.98
C SER A 259 17.46 -28.15 12.39
N PHE A 260 16.47 -28.07 13.28
CA PHE A 260 16.64 -27.71 14.68
C PHE A 260 16.21 -28.90 15.54
N SER A 261 17.14 -29.50 16.26
CA SER A 261 16.87 -30.65 17.12
C SER A 261 17.13 -30.28 18.56
N VAL A 262 16.08 -30.25 19.38
CA VAL A 262 16.19 -30.04 20.83
C VAL A 262 16.21 -31.38 21.55
N GLN A 263 17.19 -31.56 22.44
CA GLN A 263 17.29 -32.68 23.36
C GLN A 263 17.19 -32.18 24.80
N GLU A 264 16.50 -32.95 25.64
CA GLU A 264 16.37 -32.67 27.08
C GLU A 264 17.41 -33.48 27.86
N TYR A 265 18.14 -32.79 28.72
CA TYR A 265 19.04 -33.35 29.72
C TYR A 265 18.53 -33.00 31.13
N PRO A 266 19.02 -33.67 32.20
CA PRO A 266 18.52 -33.44 33.55
C PRO A 266 18.55 -31.98 34.02
N ASP A 267 19.58 -31.23 33.62
CA ASP A 267 19.83 -29.87 34.12
C ASP A 267 19.64 -28.79 33.04
N TYR A 268 19.50 -29.15 31.76
CA TYR A 268 19.46 -28.21 30.63
C TYR A 268 18.79 -28.80 29.38
N PHE A 269 18.41 -27.93 28.45
CA PHE A 269 18.05 -28.29 27.07
C PHE A 269 19.19 -27.93 26.13
N GLU A 270 19.42 -28.77 25.13
CA GLU A 270 20.41 -28.51 24.07
C GLU A 270 19.71 -28.48 22.72
N MET A 271 19.90 -27.41 21.96
CA MET A 271 19.46 -27.32 20.57
C MET A 271 20.66 -27.46 19.65
N GLU A 272 20.66 -28.52 18.85
CA GLU A 272 21.56 -28.71 17.71
C GLU A 272 20.95 -28.04 16.47
N ILE A 273 21.70 -27.13 15.87
CA ILE A 273 21.36 -26.47 14.62
C ILE A 273 22.22 -27.09 13.52
N SER A 274 21.56 -27.74 12.57
CA SER A 274 22.20 -28.33 11.40
C SER A 274 21.82 -27.57 10.13
N GLU A 275 22.82 -27.25 9.33
CA GLU A 275 22.66 -26.65 8.01
C GLU A 275 23.07 -27.67 6.95
N SER A 276 22.25 -27.79 5.90
CA SER A 276 22.55 -28.64 4.76
C SER A 276 23.87 -28.24 4.11
N GLU A 277 24.68 -29.23 3.69
CA GLU A 277 25.92 -28.93 2.98
C GLU A 277 25.64 -28.14 1.68
N ARG A 278 26.57 -27.21 1.38
CA ARG A 278 26.60 -26.41 0.14
C ARG A 278 25.40 -25.50 -0.08
N VAL A 279 24.76 -25.02 0.99
CA VAL A 279 23.86 -23.87 0.90
C VAL A 279 24.69 -22.62 0.61
N ASN A 280 24.35 -21.90 -0.46
CA ASN A 280 25.03 -20.66 -0.83
C ASN A 280 24.14 -19.48 -0.47
N VAL A 281 24.73 -18.45 0.11
CA VAL A 281 24.02 -17.25 0.56
C VAL A 281 24.34 -16.11 -0.40
N PHE A 282 23.32 -15.47 -0.96
CA PHE A 282 23.45 -14.31 -1.85
C PHE A 282 22.66 -13.11 -1.30
N TYR A 283 22.91 -11.93 -1.88
CA TYR A 283 22.17 -10.70 -1.54
C TYR A 283 22.12 -10.38 -0.03
N GLY A 284 23.22 -10.59 0.67
CA GLY A 284 23.32 -10.30 2.10
C GLY A 284 22.45 -11.17 3.00
N GLY A 285 22.02 -12.35 2.53
CA GLY A 285 21.16 -13.27 3.30
C GLY A 285 19.72 -13.34 2.79
N ALA A 286 19.34 -12.53 1.81
CA ALA A 286 17.98 -12.54 1.26
C ALA A 286 17.69 -13.74 0.36
N ILE A 287 18.72 -14.37 -0.19
CA ILE A 287 18.58 -15.50 -1.12
C ILE A 287 19.49 -16.64 -0.67
N LEU A 288 18.91 -17.84 -0.58
CA LEU A 288 19.65 -19.09 -0.43
C LEU A 288 19.57 -19.90 -1.72
N PHE A 289 20.67 -20.54 -2.10
CA PHE A 289 20.74 -21.36 -3.30
C PHE A 289 21.28 -22.77 -3.01
N ARG A 290 20.55 -23.78 -3.49
CA ARG A 290 20.94 -25.19 -3.39
C ARG A 290 20.40 -26.00 -4.57
N LYS A 291 21.31 -26.60 -5.35
CA LYS A 291 21.00 -27.56 -6.44
C LYS A 291 19.90 -27.05 -7.39
N GLY A 292 20.06 -25.83 -7.92
CA GLY A 292 19.10 -25.23 -8.85
C GLY A 292 17.85 -24.63 -8.18
N ASN A 293 17.69 -24.76 -6.86
CA ASN A 293 16.61 -24.12 -6.12
C ASN A 293 17.11 -22.81 -5.51
N VAL A 294 16.30 -21.76 -5.66
CA VAL A 294 16.47 -20.42 -5.12
C VAL A 294 15.38 -20.21 -4.08
N TYR A 295 15.77 -19.94 -2.83
CA TYR A 295 14.86 -19.69 -1.73
C TYR A 295 14.93 -18.22 -1.31
N LEU A 296 13.79 -17.54 -1.37
CA LEU A 296 13.63 -16.14 -0.99
C LEU A 296 13.29 -16.03 0.49
N LEU A 297 14.02 -15.19 1.22
CA LEU A 297 13.83 -15.00 2.66
C LEU A 297 13.06 -13.71 2.95
N ASN A 298 12.09 -13.81 3.85
CA ASN A 298 11.40 -12.66 4.40
C ASN A 298 12.28 -11.95 5.47
N PRO A 299 11.93 -10.71 5.89
CA PRO A 299 12.72 -9.95 6.85
C PRO A 299 12.97 -10.63 8.21
N LYS A 300 12.00 -11.41 8.71
CA LYS A 300 12.15 -12.13 9.99
C LYS A 300 13.13 -13.30 9.84
N GLN A 301 13.01 -14.06 8.75
CA GLN A 301 13.93 -15.14 8.42
C GLN A 301 15.36 -14.63 8.23
N MET A 302 15.55 -13.51 7.52
CA MET A 302 16.87 -12.89 7.34
C MET A 302 17.49 -12.49 8.68
N SER A 303 16.71 -11.85 9.56
CA SER A 303 17.20 -11.45 10.89
C SER A 303 17.61 -12.68 11.70
N LEU A 304 16.80 -13.74 11.72
CA LEU A 304 17.10 -14.96 12.46
C LEU A 304 18.33 -15.68 11.89
N LEU A 305 18.45 -15.78 10.55
CA LEU A 305 19.59 -16.41 9.89
C LEU A 305 20.90 -15.68 10.22
N LYS A 306 20.86 -14.35 10.32
CA LYS A 306 22.01 -13.55 10.73
C LYS A 306 22.48 -13.93 12.15
N GLU A 307 21.57 -13.97 13.12
CA GLU A 307 21.88 -14.38 14.50
C GLU A 307 22.45 -15.80 14.55
N ILE A 308 21.86 -16.75 13.81
CA ILE A 308 22.37 -18.13 13.71
C ILE A 308 23.77 -18.17 13.10
N ASN A 309 24.07 -17.30 12.12
CA ASN A 309 25.38 -17.24 11.47
C ASN A 309 26.49 -16.68 12.36
N GLU A 310 26.15 -15.86 13.34
CA GLU A 310 27.09 -15.28 14.30
C GLU A 310 27.41 -16.25 15.46
N LEU A 311 26.70 -17.37 15.58
CA LEU A 311 26.95 -18.38 16.61
C LEU A 311 28.31 -19.07 16.45
N PRO A 312 29.02 -19.36 17.57
CA PRO A 312 30.27 -20.09 17.53
C PRO A 312 30.04 -21.52 17.03
N GLN A 313 30.94 -22.00 16.16
CA GLN A 313 30.94 -23.39 15.71
C GLN A 313 31.77 -24.25 16.65
N GLU A 314 31.24 -25.43 17.00
CA GLU A 314 32.00 -26.45 17.72
C GLU A 314 33.02 -27.15 16.81
N THR A 315 33.86 -28.01 17.41
CA THR A 315 34.97 -28.73 16.76
C THR A 315 34.55 -29.64 15.59
N LYS A 316 33.24 -29.84 15.37
CA LYS A 316 32.65 -30.62 14.28
C LYS A 316 31.84 -29.79 13.27
N GLY A 317 31.91 -28.45 13.34
CA GLY A 317 31.13 -27.56 12.46
C GLY A 317 29.64 -27.46 12.81
N ARG A 318 29.24 -28.01 13.96
CA ARG A 318 27.87 -27.93 14.49
C ARG A 318 27.72 -26.68 15.34
N LYS A 319 26.53 -26.09 15.30
CA LYS A 319 26.15 -24.98 16.19
C LYS A 319 25.22 -25.55 17.25
N CYS A 320 25.62 -25.43 18.51
CA CYS A 320 24.84 -25.92 19.64
C CYS A 320 24.53 -24.76 20.57
N LEU A 321 23.30 -24.72 21.07
CA LEU A 321 22.86 -23.77 22.09
C LEU A 321 22.36 -24.57 23.30
N GLN A 322 22.76 -24.14 24.50
CA GLN A 322 22.32 -24.75 25.75
C GLN A 322 21.46 -23.75 26.52
N PHE A 323 20.38 -24.24 27.12
CA PHE A 323 19.39 -23.46 27.83
C PHE A 323 19.13 -24.09 29.19
N ASP A 324 19.07 -23.28 30.25
CA ASP A 324 18.72 -23.77 31.57
C ASP A 324 17.26 -24.27 31.60
N THR A 325 16.94 -25.15 32.55
CA THR A 325 15.55 -25.63 32.73
C THR A 325 14.54 -24.51 33.00
N GLY A 326 14.98 -23.39 33.58
CA GLY A 326 14.16 -22.19 33.80
C GLY A 326 13.78 -21.45 32.50
N ASP A 327 14.50 -21.66 31.40
CA ASP A 327 14.19 -21.06 30.10
C ASP A 327 13.26 -21.95 29.24
N ARG A 328 12.75 -23.07 29.77
CA ARG A 328 11.87 -24.03 29.06
C ARG A 328 10.77 -23.33 28.26
N ASP A 329 9.97 -22.50 28.92
CA ASP A 329 8.78 -21.88 28.31
C ASP A 329 9.17 -20.79 27.30
N ARG A 330 10.29 -20.11 27.52
CA ARG A 330 10.87 -19.17 26.55
C ARG A 330 11.37 -19.89 25.31
N LEU A 331 12.13 -20.98 25.49
CA LEU A 331 12.61 -21.82 24.39
C LEU A 331 11.43 -22.35 23.57
N ALA A 332 10.41 -22.91 24.23
CA ALA A 332 9.20 -23.39 23.58
C ALA A 332 8.51 -22.29 22.76
N SER A 333 8.36 -21.08 23.31
CA SER A 333 7.75 -19.95 22.61
C SER A 333 8.56 -19.46 21.39
N CYS A 334 9.88 -19.66 21.41
CA CYS A 334 10.79 -19.29 20.33
C CYS A 334 10.89 -20.37 19.24
N LEU A 335 10.60 -21.64 19.53
CA LEU A 335 10.69 -22.73 18.55
C LEU A 335 9.97 -22.41 17.23
N PRO A 336 8.72 -21.92 17.20
CA PRO A 336 8.05 -21.55 15.95
C PRO A 336 8.82 -20.56 15.06
N LEU A 337 9.67 -19.70 15.63
CA LEU A 337 10.52 -18.79 14.85
C LEU A 337 11.57 -19.56 14.06
N PHE A 338 12.23 -20.55 14.67
CA PHE A 338 13.14 -21.47 13.98
C PHE A 338 12.43 -22.31 12.93
N GLY A 339 11.15 -22.64 13.17
CA GLY A 339 10.28 -23.33 12.23
C GLY A 339 10.07 -22.60 10.90
N GLN A 340 10.27 -21.29 10.87
CA GLN A 340 10.22 -20.51 9.64
C GLN A 340 11.44 -20.74 8.74
N LEU A 341 12.55 -21.25 9.28
CA LEU A 341 13.77 -21.54 8.51
C LEU A 341 13.90 -23.03 8.18
N GLY A 342 13.33 -23.92 8.98
CA GLY A 342 13.56 -25.35 8.85
C GLY A 342 12.76 -26.22 9.79
N LYS A 343 12.93 -27.54 9.66
CA LYS A 343 12.19 -28.51 10.48
C LYS A 343 12.64 -28.48 11.93
N ILE A 344 11.69 -28.56 12.85
CA ILE A 344 11.94 -28.63 14.29
C ILE A 344 11.61 -30.03 14.80
N SER A 345 12.53 -30.58 15.58
CA SER A 345 12.29 -31.75 16.42
C SER A 345 12.51 -31.36 17.88
N ALA A 346 11.48 -31.45 18.72
CA ALA A 346 11.53 -31.07 20.12
C ALA A 346 10.82 -32.09 21.02
N PRO A 347 11.26 -32.26 22.27
CA PRO A 347 10.61 -33.15 23.24
C PRO A 347 9.20 -32.67 23.60
N GLU A 348 8.35 -33.59 24.08
CA GLU A 348 6.97 -33.27 24.49
C GLU A 348 6.92 -32.16 25.56
N ARG A 349 7.95 -32.06 26.40
CA ARG A 349 8.06 -31.03 27.44
C ARG A 349 8.09 -29.60 26.92
N LEU A 350 8.42 -29.38 25.64
CA LEU A 350 8.37 -28.07 24.98
C LEU A 350 7.09 -27.83 24.17
N GLN A 351 6.13 -28.76 24.19
CA GLN A 351 4.83 -28.50 23.60
C GLN A 351 4.07 -27.49 24.45
N ILE A 352 3.69 -26.37 23.84
CA ILE A 352 2.92 -25.32 24.52
C ILE A 352 1.48 -25.79 24.67
N ARG A 353 0.97 -25.80 25.90
CA ARG A 353 -0.45 -25.97 26.18
C ARG A 353 -1.05 -24.65 26.66
N PRO A 354 -2.20 -24.22 26.11
CA PRO A 354 -2.91 -23.07 26.64
C PRO A 354 -3.54 -23.40 27.99
N PHE A 355 -3.73 -22.40 28.83
CA PHE A 355 -4.46 -22.50 30.10
C PHE A 355 -5.57 -21.45 30.18
N SER A 356 -6.57 -21.72 31.01
CA SER A 356 -7.57 -20.75 31.42
C SER A 356 -7.22 -20.23 32.82
N PRO A 357 -6.92 -18.94 32.99
CA PRO A 357 -6.63 -18.41 34.31
C PRO A 357 -7.92 -18.23 35.12
N ILE A 358 -7.82 -18.49 36.42
CA ILE A 358 -8.88 -18.28 37.40
C ILE A 358 -8.30 -17.42 38.52
N PHE A 359 -8.99 -16.34 38.84
CA PHE A 359 -8.58 -15.34 39.82
C PHE A 359 -9.53 -15.36 41.00
N TYR A 360 -8.99 -15.46 42.21
CA TYR A 360 -9.74 -15.36 43.45
C TYR A 360 -9.27 -14.11 44.20
N PHE A 361 -10.17 -13.15 44.35
CA PHE A 361 -9.91 -11.95 45.13
C PHE A 361 -10.57 -12.09 46.50
N ASP A 362 -9.79 -11.80 47.53
CA ASP A 362 -10.22 -11.84 48.91
C ASP A 362 -9.74 -10.62 49.68
N ARG A 363 -10.49 -10.22 50.71
CA ARG A 363 -10.14 -9.10 51.59
C ARG A 363 -9.68 -9.66 52.92
N GLU A 364 -8.44 -9.39 53.27
CA GLU A 364 -7.86 -9.77 54.56
C GLU A 364 -8.39 -8.87 55.70
N ASP A 365 -8.32 -9.35 56.94
CA ASP A 365 -8.78 -8.62 58.14
C ASP A 365 -8.11 -7.26 58.32
N ASP A 366 -6.87 -7.10 57.82
CA ASP A 366 -6.11 -5.84 57.85
C ASP A 366 -6.46 -4.89 56.69
N GLY A 367 -7.44 -5.25 55.86
CA GLY A 367 -7.91 -4.49 54.72
C GLY A 367 -7.11 -4.67 53.44
N ARG A 368 -6.00 -5.43 53.44
CA ARG A 368 -5.29 -5.79 52.21
C ARG A 368 -6.16 -6.68 51.33
N ILE A 369 -5.89 -6.65 50.03
CA ILE A 369 -6.57 -7.52 49.07
C ILE A 369 -5.58 -8.60 48.65
N ARG A 370 -5.96 -9.86 48.85
CA ARG A 370 -5.24 -11.04 48.35
C ARG A 370 -5.77 -11.40 46.95
N LEU A 371 -4.85 -11.78 46.08
CA LEU A 371 -5.14 -12.37 44.78
C LEU A 371 -4.48 -13.75 44.73
N ASP A 372 -5.29 -14.79 44.63
CA ASP A 372 -4.84 -16.14 44.30
C ASP A 372 -5.16 -16.43 42.82
N ILE A 373 -4.17 -16.93 42.11
CA ILE A 373 -4.25 -17.25 40.68
C ILE A 373 -4.11 -18.76 40.52
N GLN A 374 -4.93 -19.33 39.65
CA GLN A 374 -4.85 -20.72 39.25
C GLN A 374 -4.82 -20.82 37.72
N PHE A 375 -3.88 -21.57 37.18
CA PHE A 375 -3.88 -21.92 35.77
C PHE A 375 -4.56 -23.27 35.59
N ASP A 376 -5.68 -23.28 34.86
CA ASP A 376 -6.43 -24.50 34.54
C ASP A 376 -6.11 -24.97 33.12
N TYR A 377 -5.41 -26.11 33.02
CA TYR A 377 -5.11 -26.79 31.75
C TYR A 377 -6.17 -27.86 31.40
N GLY A 378 -7.22 -27.99 32.20
CA GLY A 378 -8.29 -28.98 32.06
C GLY A 378 -7.99 -30.29 32.79
N ASP A 379 -6.83 -30.90 32.55
CA ASP A 379 -6.38 -32.12 33.23
C ASP A 379 -5.57 -31.82 34.51
N VAL A 380 -4.86 -30.69 34.54
CA VAL A 380 -4.02 -30.25 35.66
C VAL A 380 -4.33 -28.80 36.02
N LYS A 381 -4.34 -28.52 37.33
CA LYS A 381 -4.47 -27.18 37.90
C LYS A 381 -3.19 -26.80 38.62
N VAL A 382 -2.69 -25.61 38.32
CA VAL A 382 -1.43 -25.10 38.87
C VAL A 382 -1.71 -23.84 39.68
N THR A 383 -1.24 -23.82 40.92
CA THR A 383 -1.41 -22.71 41.87
C THR A 383 -0.08 -22.20 42.42
N SER A 384 1.06 -22.65 41.87
CA SER A 384 2.39 -22.19 42.29
C SER A 384 3.43 -22.33 41.19
N ARG A 385 4.49 -21.52 41.28
CA ARG A 385 5.63 -21.58 40.34
C ARG A 385 6.28 -22.97 40.30
N GLN A 386 6.44 -23.59 41.46
CA GLN A 386 7.04 -24.93 41.56
C GLN A 386 6.22 -25.99 40.79
N GLN A 387 4.90 -25.93 40.85
CA GLN A 387 4.03 -26.84 40.09
C GLN A 387 4.13 -26.56 38.58
N LEU A 388 4.21 -25.28 38.19
CA LEU A 388 4.37 -24.86 36.79
C LEU A 388 5.67 -25.40 36.17
N ASP A 389 6.79 -25.31 36.90
CA ASP A 389 8.11 -25.76 36.44
C ASP A 389 8.19 -27.31 36.32
N GLN A 390 7.38 -28.02 37.10
CA GLN A 390 7.30 -29.49 37.10
C GLN A 390 6.38 -30.07 36.02
N LEU A 391 5.68 -29.22 35.25
CA LEU A 391 4.79 -29.70 34.18
C LEU A 391 5.55 -30.49 33.11
N PRO A 392 4.94 -31.56 32.56
CA PRO A 392 5.51 -32.36 31.48
C PRO A 392 5.35 -31.71 30.10
N PHE A 393 4.98 -30.43 30.05
CA PHE A 393 4.76 -29.60 28.87
C PHE A 393 5.08 -28.14 29.20
N SER A 394 5.11 -27.27 28.19
CA SER A 394 5.37 -25.84 28.36
C SER A 394 4.09 -25.05 28.54
N SER A 395 4.15 -24.05 29.43
CA SER A 395 3.11 -23.05 29.62
C SER A 395 3.11 -22.05 28.46
N ASP A 396 1.95 -21.45 28.16
CA ASP A 396 1.89 -20.32 27.23
C ASP A 396 2.52 -19.07 27.88
N ALA A 397 3.81 -18.88 27.62
CA ALA A 397 4.60 -17.76 28.15
C ALA A 397 4.07 -16.38 27.70
N VAL A 398 3.39 -16.29 26.56
CA VAL A 398 2.83 -15.01 26.08
C VAL A 398 1.64 -14.62 26.94
N LEU A 399 0.70 -15.57 27.14
CA LEU A 399 -0.46 -15.37 28.01
C LEU A 399 -0.04 -15.15 29.46
N GLU A 400 0.94 -15.90 29.96
CA GLU A 400 1.51 -15.74 31.31
C GLU A 400 2.06 -14.33 31.52
N ASN A 401 2.89 -13.83 30.59
CA ASN A 401 3.42 -12.48 30.67
C ASN A 401 2.31 -11.43 30.65
N GLN A 402 1.33 -11.56 29.75
CA GLN A 402 0.20 -10.63 29.68
C GLN A 402 -0.58 -10.58 30.98
N LEU A 403 -0.86 -11.74 31.57
CA LEU A 403 -1.56 -11.88 32.84
C LEU A 403 -0.81 -11.20 33.98
N PHE A 404 0.49 -11.49 34.15
CA PHE A 404 1.27 -10.89 35.23
C PHE A 404 1.51 -9.39 35.03
N GLN A 405 1.51 -8.88 33.80
CA GLN A 405 1.50 -7.44 33.57
C GLN A 405 0.20 -6.78 34.05
N VAL A 406 -0.96 -7.44 33.90
CA VAL A 406 -2.23 -6.97 34.46
C VAL A 406 -2.19 -6.99 36.00
N CYS A 407 -1.62 -8.02 36.62
CA CYS A 407 -1.39 -8.07 38.07
C CYS A 407 -0.54 -6.89 38.57
N LEU A 408 0.60 -6.64 37.92
CA LEU A 408 1.50 -5.52 38.26
C LEU A 408 0.80 -4.16 38.10
N GLY A 409 0.06 -3.97 36.99
CA GLY A 409 -0.73 -2.75 36.76
C GLY A 409 -1.86 -2.55 37.79
N ALA A 410 -2.35 -3.63 38.37
CA ALA A 410 -3.35 -3.64 39.44
C ALA A 410 -2.76 -3.41 40.85
N GLY A 411 -1.43 -3.33 40.97
CA GLY A 411 -0.70 -3.15 42.21
C GLY A 411 -0.45 -4.44 43.00
N PHE A 412 -0.60 -5.59 42.36
CA PHE A 412 -0.17 -6.89 42.88
C PHE A 412 1.25 -7.22 42.43
N GLU A 413 1.81 -8.29 42.99
CA GLU A 413 3.09 -8.86 42.55
C GLU A 413 2.86 -9.87 41.41
N ALA A 414 3.91 -10.15 40.63
CA ALA A 414 3.88 -11.12 39.55
C ALA A 414 4.07 -12.56 40.07
N ASP A 415 3.13 -13.02 40.89
CA ASP A 415 3.16 -14.36 41.48
C ASP A 415 1.74 -14.96 41.58
N PHE A 416 1.66 -16.28 41.76
CA PHE A 416 0.40 -17.02 41.88
C PHE A 416 -0.41 -16.63 43.12
N GLN A 417 0.27 -16.16 44.18
CA GLN A 417 -0.35 -15.61 45.36
C GLN A 417 0.30 -14.28 45.67
N SER A 418 -0.50 -13.22 45.72
CA SER A 418 0.00 -11.87 45.91
C SER A 418 -0.97 -11.01 46.71
N TRP A 419 -0.44 -9.90 47.25
CA TRP A 419 -1.23 -8.94 48.02
C TRP A 419 -1.02 -7.54 47.47
N ARG A 420 -2.07 -6.74 47.56
CA ARG A 420 -1.98 -5.29 47.41
C ARG A 420 -2.47 -4.59 48.67
N GLN A 421 -2.06 -3.33 48.83
CA GLN A 421 -2.54 -2.48 49.92
C GLN A 421 -4.05 -2.28 49.83
N ALA A 422 -4.67 -1.96 50.96
CA ALA A 422 -6.08 -1.62 51.04
C ALA A 422 -6.47 -0.56 49.99
N LEU A 423 -7.65 -0.71 49.41
CA LEU A 423 -8.19 0.29 48.49
C LEU A 423 -8.48 1.57 49.27
N LYS A 424 -8.01 2.70 48.74
CA LYS A 424 -8.57 3.99 49.16
C LYS A 424 -10.01 4.08 48.63
N PRO A 425 -10.92 4.76 49.34
CA PRO A 425 -12.31 4.85 48.93
C PRO A 425 -12.52 5.32 47.49
N GLU A 426 -11.74 6.30 47.03
CA GLU A 426 -11.82 6.84 45.67
C GLU A 426 -11.41 5.80 44.60
N ALA A 427 -10.57 4.83 44.97
CA ALA A 427 -10.07 3.80 44.07
C ALA A 427 -11.00 2.59 43.98
N VAL A 428 -11.96 2.44 44.91
CA VAL A 428 -12.90 1.32 44.92
C VAL A 428 -13.69 1.27 43.62
N TYR A 429 -14.19 2.40 43.12
CA TYR A 429 -14.93 2.42 41.85
C TYR A 429 -14.11 1.85 40.70
N SER A 430 -12.89 2.37 40.53
CA SER A 430 -12.01 1.98 39.44
C SER A 430 -11.60 0.51 39.56
N PHE A 431 -11.48 -0.01 40.77
CA PHE A 431 -11.18 -1.41 40.99
C PHE A 431 -12.31 -2.30 40.43
N PHE A 432 -13.57 -2.07 40.79
CA PHE A 432 -14.68 -2.91 40.33
C PHE A 432 -15.09 -2.65 38.87
N HIS A 433 -14.97 -1.43 38.35
CA HIS A 433 -15.43 -1.08 36.99
C HIS A 433 -14.37 -1.14 35.90
N HIS A 434 -13.09 -1.09 36.26
CA HIS A 434 -12.01 -1.11 35.28
C HIS A 434 -11.04 -2.26 35.52
N MET A 435 -10.64 -2.49 36.77
CA MET A 435 -9.64 -3.50 37.09
C MET A 435 -10.21 -4.91 37.03
N ILE A 436 -11.29 -5.21 37.76
CA ILE A 436 -11.96 -6.53 37.72
C ILE A 436 -12.33 -6.94 36.28
N PRO A 437 -12.98 -6.08 35.47
CA PRO A 437 -13.25 -6.41 34.07
C PRO A 437 -12.01 -6.66 33.20
N ALA A 438 -10.85 -6.09 33.55
CA ALA A 438 -9.60 -6.42 32.88
C ALA A 438 -9.14 -7.85 33.17
N PHE A 439 -9.35 -8.34 34.40
CA PHE A 439 -9.12 -9.74 34.75
C PHE A 439 -10.16 -10.68 34.11
N GLU A 440 -11.44 -10.29 34.07
CA GLU A 440 -12.52 -11.06 33.42
C GLU A 440 -12.28 -11.28 31.92
N LYS A 441 -11.60 -10.35 31.25
CA LYS A 441 -11.18 -10.51 29.84
C LYS A 441 -10.11 -11.59 29.67
N LEU A 442 -9.31 -11.86 30.70
CA LEU A 442 -8.27 -12.88 30.67
C LEU A 442 -8.78 -14.24 31.13
N GLY A 443 -9.71 -14.28 32.08
CA GLY A 443 -10.20 -15.53 32.65
C GLY A 443 -11.34 -15.34 33.65
N GLN A 444 -11.60 -16.38 34.44
CA GLN A 444 -12.70 -16.37 35.41
C GLN A 444 -12.31 -15.62 36.67
N VAL A 445 -13.20 -14.78 37.20
CA VAL A 445 -12.97 -14.02 38.42
C VAL A 445 -13.99 -14.42 39.48
N PHE A 446 -13.51 -14.67 40.69
CA PHE A 446 -14.30 -14.92 41.88
C PHE A 446 -13.95 -13.87 42.93
N LEU A 447 -14.98 -13.23 43.49
CA LEU A 447 -14.87 -12.25 44.56
C LEU A 447 -15.45 -12.87 45.83
N SER A 448 -14.74 -12.79 46.95
CA SER A 448 -15.29 -13.18 48.26
C SER A 448 -16.44 -12.25 48.67
N ASP A 449 -17.23 -12.69 49.66
CA ASP A 449 -18.34 -11.88 50.19
C ASP A 449 -17.82 -10.59 50.83
N GLU A 450 -16.65 -10.65 51.47
CA GLU A 450 -15.94 -9.52 52.06
C GLU A 450 -15.49 -8.50 51.00
N MET A 451 -15.10 -8.98 49.81
CA MET A 451 -14.82 -8.13 48.66
C MET A 451 -16.09 -7.48 48.13
N ASN A 452 -17.18 -8.24 47.96
CA ASN A 452 -18.46 -7.69 47.47
C ASN A 452 -19.04 -6.63 48.41
N GLN A 453 -18.78 -6.72 49.72
CA GLN A 453 -19.23 -5.71 50.69
C GLN A 453 -18.58 -4.33 50.50
N LEU A 454 -17.38 -4.24 49.89
CA LEU A 454 -16.72 -2.95 49.63
C LEU A 454 -17.48 -2.07 48.64
N TYR A 455 -18.29 -2.67 47.77
CA TYR A 455 -18.89 -2.02 46.62
C TYR A 455 -20.41 -2.22 46.63
N SER A 456 -21.16 -1.15 46.90
CA SER A 456 -22.63 -1.16 46.83
C SER A 456 -23.12 -0.01 45.95
N VAL A 457 -23.97 -0.32 44.97
CA VAL A 457 -24.63 0.69 44.13
C VAL A 457 -25.95 1.09 44.79
N GLN A 458 -26.12 2.38 45.01
CA GLN A 458 -27.31 2.97 45.59
C GLN A 458 -28.23 3.52 44.51
N ALA A 459 -29.50 3.10 44.61
CA ALA A 459 -30.61 3.50 43.76
C ALA A 459 -31.74 4.04 44.64
N PRO A 460 -31.59 5.24 45.22
CA PRO A 460 -32.57 5.80 46.14
C PRO A 460 -33.94 6.02 45.50
N GLN A 461 -34.99 5.92 46.32
CA GLN A 461 -36.32 6.41 45.98
C GLN A 461 -36.36 7.92 46.23
N VAL A 462 -36.98 8.67 45.32
CA VAL A 462 -37.11 10.13 45.44
C VAL A 462 -38.57 10.49 45.68
N GLN A 463 -38.84 11.25 46.73
CA GLN A 463 -40.19 11.69 47.09
C GLN A 463 -40.27 13.21 47.01
N ILE A 464 -41.28 13.72 46.30
CA ILE A 464 -41.49 15.14 46.08
C ILE A 464 -42.84 15.55 46.67
N GLU A 465 -42.80 16.50 47.62
CA GLU A 465 -43.98 16.94 48.36
C GLU A 465 -44.07 18.48 48.40
N SER A 466 -45.29 19.00 48.48
CA SER A 466 -45.54 20.42 48.73
C SER A 466 -45.71 20.67 50.23
N LYS A 467 -44.73 21.28 50.89
CA LYS A 467 -44.80 21.59 52.32
C LYS A 467 -44.71 23.08 52.59
N GLY A 468 -45.77 23.64 53.16
CA GLY A 468 -45.86 25.08 53.43
C GLY A 468 -45.75 25.90 52.14
N GLY A 469 -44.73 26.77 52.05
CA GLY A 469 -44.48 27.65 50.91
C GLY A 469 -43.49 27.12 49.87
N LEU A 470 -42.90 25.92 50.08
CA LEU A 470 -41.85 25.34 49.24
C LEU A 470 -42.23 23.90 48.82
N LEU A 471 -41.42 23.36 47.92
CA LEU A 471 -41.41 21.95 47.56
C LEU A 471 -40.22 21.30 48.26
N GLU A 472 -40.44 20.18 48.94
CA GLU A 472 -39.40 19.34 49.53
C GLU A 472 -39.18 18.10 48.65
N ILE A 473 -37.92 17.78 48.36
CA ILE A 473 -37.50 16.63 47.57
C ILE A 473 -36.55 15.81 48.45
N GLN A 474 -36.97 14.61 48.81
CA GLN A 474 -36.28 13.71 49.74
C GLN A 474 -35.74 12.50 49.00
N PHE A 475 -34.55 12.03 49.38
CA PHE A 475 -33.95 10.81 48.84
C PHE A 475 -33.88 9.77 49.95
N ASP A 476 -34.43 8.58 49.68
CA ASP A 476 -34.37 7.43 50.57
C ASP A 476 -33.36 6.41 50.02
N PHE A 477 -32.21 6.30 50.69
CA PHE A 477 -31.12 5.40 50.31
C PHE A 477 -31.24 4.05 51.03
N GLN A 478 -31.41 2.98 50.27
CA GLN A 478 -31.52 1.64 50.85
C GLN A 478 -30.18 1.16 51.43
N GLY A 479 -30.16 0.93 52.75
CA GLY A 479 -28.98 0.38 53.45
C GLY A 479 -28.02 1.44 54.02
N ILE A 480 -28.28 2.72 53.79
CA ILE A 480 -27.61 3.82 54.51
C ILE A 480 -28.42 4.12 55.78
N ALA A 481 -27.76 4.22 56.93
CA ALA A 481 -28.44 4.56 58.18
C ALA A 481 -29.01 5.99 58.12
N GLN A 482 -30.16 6.23 58.78
CA GLN A 482 -30.82 7.55 58.78
C GLN A 482 -29.89 8.70 59.19
N GLU A 483 -28.96 8.41 60.11
CA GLU A 483 -27.96 9.36 60.62
C GLU A 483 -26.88 9.74 59.59
N GLU A 484 -26.73 8.93 58.53
CA GLU A 484 -25.73 9.06 57.46
C GLU A 484 -26.33 9.62 56.15
N ILE A 485 -27.66 9.63 56.00
CA ILE A 485 -28.35 10.13 54.78
C ILE A 485 -27.95 11.59 54.49
N ASP A 486 -27.83 12.43 55.51
CA ASP A 486 -27.40 13.82 55.36
C ASP A 486 -26.00 13.93 54.74
N GLN A 487 -25.11 12.98 55.04
CA GLN A 487 -23.76 12.96 54.49
C GLN A 487 -23.77 12.45 53.04
N ALA A 488 -24.58 11.43 52.74
CA ALA A 488 -24.80 10.95 51.38
C ALA A 488 -25.40 12.05 50.47
N LEU A 489 -26.39 12.80 50.97
CA LEU A 489 -26.97 13.95 50.26
C LEU A 489 -25.97 15.09 50.05
N LYS A 490 -25.11 15.36 51.03
CA LYS A 490 -24.00 16.31 50.86
C LYS A 490 -23.02 15.85 49.79
N ALA A 491 -22.60 14.58 49.80
CA ALA A 491 -21.73 14.01 48.79
C ALA A 491 -22.34 14.12 47.39
N LEU A 492 -23.63 13.76 47.26
CA LEU A 492 -24.39 13.92 46.02
C LEU A 492 -24.39 15.38 45.55
N THR A 493 -24.69 16.34 46.43
CA THR A 493 -24.74 17.78 46.09
C THR A 493 -23.38 18.36 45.72
N SER A 494 -22.30 17.86 46.32
CA SER A 494 -20.91 18.25 46.04
C SER A 494 -20.31 17.62 44.77
N ASN A 495 -21.14 17.06 43.88
CA ASN A 495 -20.72 16.39 42.65
C ASN A 495 -19.77 15.21 42.87
N GLN A 496 -19.88 14.53 44.01
CA GLN A 496 -19.21 13.25 44.21
C GLN A 496 -20.04 12.14 43.57
N ASP A 497 -19.35 11.12 43.04
CA ASP A 497 -19.98 9.93 42.45
C ASP A 497 -20.33 8.87 43.51
N PHE A 498 -19.89 9.07 44.76
CA PHE A 498 -20.06 8.11 45.85
C PHE A 498 -20.08 8.79 47.21
N TYR A 499 -20.47 8.01 48.21
CA TYR A 499 -20.43 8.32 49.64
C TYR A 499 -19.69 7.20 50.38
N ILE A 500 -18.99 7.54 51.46
CA ILE A 500 -18.25 6.59 52.31
C ILE A 500 -18.94 6.59 53.67
N SER A 501 -19.46 5.45 54.11
CA SER A 501 -20.09 5.31 55.42
C SER A 501 -19.08 5.31 56.56
N SER A 502 -19.57 5.41 57.80
CA SER A 502 -18.75 5.26 59.00
C SER A 502 -18.13 3.85 59.15
N SER A 503 -18.59 2.87 58.35
CA SER A 503 -18.05 1.51 58.28
C SER A 503 -17.04 1.29 57.15
N ASP A 504 -16.52 2.36 56.53
CA ASP A 504 -15.62 2.34 55.38
C ASP A 504 -16.18 1.62 54.14
N GLN A 505 -17.51 1.51 54.05
CA GLN A 505 -18.18 0.98 52.86
C GLN A 505 -18.43 2.10 51.86
N VAL A 506 -18.15 1.82 50.58
CA VAL A 506 -18.34 2.81 49.51
C VAL A 506 -19.65 2.56 48.79
N TYR A 507 -20.52 3.58 48.84
CA TYR A 507 -21.82 3.61 48.21
C TYR A 507 -21.78 4.48 46.96
N PHE A 508 -21.92 3.86 45.78
CA PHE A 508 -21.91 4.57 44.50
C PHE A 508 -23.31 5.03 44.13
N PHE A 509 -23.44 6.27 43.69
CA PHE A 509 -24.70 6.72 43.10
C PHE A 509 -24.81 6.14 41.69
N ASP A 510 -25.96 5.57 41.37
CA ASP A 510 -26.21 5.13 40.01
C ASP A 510 -26.39 6.30 39.04
N GLU A 511 -26.34 6.01 37.74
CA GLU A 511 -26.43 7.06 36.71
C GLU A 511 -27.76 7.81 36.74
N GLU A 512 -28.86 7.15 37.12
CA GLU A 512 -30.16 7.83 37.25
C GLU A 512 -30.14 8.85 38.39
N THR A 513 -29.59 8.50 39.56
CA THR A 513 -29.44 9.43 40.69
C THR A 513 -28.55 10.62 40.35
N LYS A 514 -27.45 10.38 39.61
CA LYS A 514 -26.58 11.46 39.12
C LYS A 514 -27.31 12.40 38.17
N GLN A 515 -28.16 11.86 37.29
CA GLN A 515 -28.99 12.66 36.38
C GLN A 515 -30.07 13.46 37.14
N ILE A 516 -30.72 12.85 38.13
CA ILE A 516 -31.70 13.54 38.98
C ILE A 516 -31.02 14.73 39.68
N ARG A 517 -29.84 14.51 40.29
CA ARG A 517 -29.03 15.58 40.89
C ARG A 517 -28.76 16.70 39.88
N GLN A 518 -28.30 16.38 38.67
CA GLN A 518 -27.98 17.39 37.66
C GLN A 518 -29.21 18.24 37.31
N ASN A 519 -30.36 17.60 37.09
CA ASN A 519 -31.61 18.30 36.83
C ASN A 519 -32.01 19.23 37.99
N LEU A 520 -31.82 18.80 39.24
CA LEU A 520 -32.10 19.64 40.42
C LEU A 520 -31.15 20.84 40.52
N GLN A 521 -29.87 20.67 40.19
CA GLN A 521 -28.90 21.78 40.17
C GLN A 521 -29.25 22.81 39.08
N GLU A 522 -29.64 22.36 37.88
CA GLU A 522 -30.05 23.24 36.78
C GLU A 522 -31.30 24.08 37.12
N LEU A 523 -32.20 23.53 37.94
CA LEU A 523 -33.38 24.22 38.46
C LEU A 523 -33.09 25.16 39.65
N GLY A 524 -31.83 25.23 40.11
CA GLY A 524 -31.43 26.07 41.24
C GLY A 524 -32.01 25.61 42.59
N VAL A 525 -32.20 24.29 42.75
CA VAL A 525 -32.69 23.67 43.99
C VAL A 525 -31.54 23.57 44.99
N GLU A 526 -31.78 23.96 46.24
CA GLU A 526 -30.76 23.96 47.29
C GLU A 526 -31.01 22.87 48.33
N LEU A 527 -29.95 22.22 48.82
CA LEU A 527 -30.04 21.29 49.95
C LEU A 527 -30.14 22.09 51.27
N LYS A 528 -31.22 21.91 52.03
CA LYS A 528 -31.44 22.49 53.37
C LYS A 528 -32.08 21.47 54.30
N ASP A 529 -31.50 21.33 55.49
CA ASP A 529 -32.02 20.47 56.57
C ASP A 529 -32.37 19.04 56.11
N GLY A 530 -31.46 18.39 55.37
CA GLY A 530 -31.62 17.01 54.93
C GLY A 530 -32.58 16.78 53.76
N SER A 531 -33.07 17.84 53.11
CA SER A 531 -33.93 17.76 51.93
C SER A 531 -33.59 18.83 50.89
N PHE A 532 -33.88 18.55 49.63
CA PHE A 532 -33.74 19.53 48.56
C PHE A 532 -35.01 20.41 48.52
N GLN A 533 -34.84 21.74 48.59
CA GLN A 533 -35.94 22.70 48.64
C GLN A 533 -36.05 23.50 47.34
N ALA A 534 -37.23 23.49 46.73
CA ALA A 534 -37.54 24.22 45.50
C ALA A 534 -38.73 25.17 45.67
N ARG A 535 -38.83 26.19 44.82
CA ARG A 535 -39.98 27.10 44.80
C ARG A 535 -41.18 26.41 44.16
N LYS A 536 -42.39 26.66 44.67
CA LYS A 536 -43.63 26.08 44.10
C LYS A 536 -43.85 26.37 42.61
N SER A 537 -43.32 27.48 42.10
CA SER A 537 -43.35 27.80 40.66
C SER A 537 -42.64 26.77 39.78
N LEU A 538 -41.76 25.93 40.36
CA LEU A 538 -41.06 24.86 39.65
C LEU A 538 -41.83 23.54 39.64
N ALA A 539 -43.02 23.45 40.25
CA ALA A 539 -43.79 22.21 40.34
C ALA A 539 -44.09 21.61 38.96
N TYR A 540 -44.45 22.44 37.97
CA TYR A 540 -44.63 21.98 36.59
C TYR A 540 -43.34 21.40 35.99
N SER A 541 -42.23 22.13 36.08
CA SER A 541 -40.93 21.69 35.53
C SER A 541 -40.48 20.36 36.16
N LEU A 542 -40.62 20.23 37.49
CA LEU A 542 -40.28 19.01 38.22
C LEU A 542 -41.20 17.85 37.84
N SER A 543 -42.51 18.10 37.69
CA SER A 543 -43.47 17.08 37.26
C SER A 543 -43.14 16.54 35.87
N GLN A 544 -42.78 17.42 34.93
CA GLN A 544 -42.42 17.02 33.56
C GLN A 544 -41.05 16.33 33.47
N LEU A 545 -40.04 16.84 34.19
CA LEU A 545 -38.68 16.26 34.17
C LEU A 545 -38.62 14.84 34.74
N PHE A 546 -39.54 14.51 35.63
CA PHE A 546 -39.58 13.25 36.37
C PHE A 546 -40.80 12.39 36.04
N GLU A 547 -41.57 12.76 35.01
CA GLU A 547 -42.73 12.01 34.54
C GLU A 547 -42.33 10.61 34.06
N GLY A 548 -43.07 9.58 34.50
CA GLY A 548 -42.86 8.19 34.07
C GLY A 548 -41.62 7.50 34.63
N ARG A 549 -40.95 8.05 35.66
CA ARG A 549 -39.83 7.40 36.35
C ARG A 549 -40.31 6.62 37.57
N ASP A 550 -40.09 5.30 37.57
CA ASP A 550 -40.57 4.38 38.61
C ASP A 550 -40.01 4.64 40.02
N ARG A 551 -38.89 5.36 40.11
CA ARG A 551 -38.20 5.67 41.38
C ARG A 551 -38.59 7.01 41.99
N ILE A 552 -39.52 7.73 41.35
CA ILE A 552 -39.94 9.07 41.78
C ILE A 552 -41.42 9.03 42.15
N SER A 553 -41.71 9.45 43.37
CA SER A 553 -43.08 9.54 43.89
C SER A 553 -43.45 11.00 44.16
N PHE A 554 -44.67 11.36 43.77
CA PHE A 554 -45.24 12.69 43.98
C PHE A 554 -46.39 12.59 44.97
N SER A 555 -46.46 13.48 45.96
CA SER A 555 -47.63 13.56 46.83
C SER A 555 -48.86 14.05 46.06
N GLU A 556 -50.07 13.70 46.51
CA GLU A 556 -51.32 14.17 45.90
C GLU A 556 -51.38 15.70 45.86
N GLU A 557 -50.96 16.36 46.93
CA GLU A 557 -50.88 17.82 47.01
C GLU A 557 -49.95 18.43 45.95
N PHE A 558 -48.82 17.77 45.67
CA PHE A 558 -47.91 18.19 44.60
C PHE A 558 -48.55 18.01 43.22
N GLN A 559 -49.21 16.88 42.98
CA GLN A 559 -49.87 16.60 41.70
C GLN A 559 -50.97 17.61 41.40
N HIS A 560 -51.80 17.93 42.40
CA HIS A 560 -52.79 19.00 42.30
C HIS A 560 -52.15 20.36 41.99
N LEU A 561 -51.09 20.74 42.70
CA LEU A 561 -50.38 21.99 42.44
C LEU A 561 -49.81 22.06 41.01
N ALA A 562 -49.20 20.98 40.52
CA ALA A 562 -48.65 20.93 39.17
C ALA A 562 -49.75 21.01 38.10
N HIS A 563 -50.90 20.38 38.36
CA HIS A 563 -52.08 20.43 37.51
C HIS A 563 -52.69 21.85 37.48
N ASP A 564 -52.93 22.46 38.64
CA ASP A 564 -53.49 23.81 38.77
C ASP A 564 -52.63 24.88 38.07
N LEU A 565 -51.30 24.72 38.07
CA LEU A 565 -50.38 25.63 37.37
C LEU A 565 -50.45 25.51 35.85
N THR A 566 -50.93 24.38 35.33
CA THR A 566 -51.02 24.10 33.88
C THR A 566 -52.43 24.21 33.33
N HIS A 567 -53.44 24.06 34.19
CA HIS A 567 -54.87 24.14 33.87
C HIS A 567 -55.53 25.20 34.76
N PRO A 568 -55.16 26.49 34.61
CA PRO A 568 -55.72 27.56 35.43
C PRO A 568 -57.24 27.71 35.28
N GLU A 569 -57.82 27.18 34.21
CA GLU A 569 -59.27 27.08 33.98
C GLU A 569 -60.00 26.17 34.98
N ASP A 570 -59.31 25.13 35.48
CA ASP A 570 -59.85 24.16 36.42
C ASP A 570 -59.63 24.61 37.88
N PHE A 571 -58.89 25.70 38.07
CA PHE A 571 -58.58 26.23 39.39
C PHE A 571 -59.85 26.75 40.10
N PRO A 572 -60.21 26.22 41.28
CA PRO A 572 -61.42 26.62 41.98
C PRO A 572 -61.27 28.02 42.58
N LEU A 573 -61.69 29.03 41.82
CA LEU A 573 -61.85 30.39 42.35
C LEU A 573 -63.01 30.39 43.36
N GLY A 574 -62.71 30.73 44.61
CA GLY A 574 -63.76 30.95 45.63
C GLY A 574 -64.71 32.08 45.25
N ASP A 575 -65.87 32.17 45.90
CA ASP A 575 -66.89 33.20 45.63
C ASP A 575 -66.29 34.62 45.66
N ILE A 576 -66.09 35.21 44.47
CA ILE A 576 -65.57 36.58 44.34
C ILE A 576 -66.72 37.55 44.62
N GLN A 577 -66.82 38.05 45.85
CA GLN A 577 -67.73 39.16 46.16
C GLN A 577 -67.16 40.48 45.62
N VAL A 578 -67.57 40.83 44.40
CA VAL A 578 -67.28 42.15 43.83
C VAL A 578 -68.20 43.18 44.47
N GLN A 579 -67.72 43.87 45.51
CA GLN A 579 -68.38 45.09 46.01
C GLN A 579 -68.03 46.27 45.10
N ALA A 580 -68.70 46.35 43.95
CA ALA A 580 -68.65 47.51 43.08
C ALA A 580 -70.04 48.16 43.03
N SER A 581 -70.12 49.43 43.44
CA SER A 581 -71.25 50.30 43.13
C SER A 581 -71.08 50.83 41.72
N LEU A 582 -71.88 50.32 40.79
CA LEU A 582 -71.94 50.83 39.41
C LEU A 582 -72.39 52.30 39.44
N ARG A 583 -71.76 53.14 38.62
CA ARG A 583 -72.19 54.53 38.41
C ARG A 583 -73.32 54.54 37.38
N ASP A 584 -74.24 55.51 37.44
CA ASP A 584 -75.48 55.56 36.62
C ASP A 584 -75.33 55.38 35.08
N TYR A 585 -74.14 55.53 34.50
CA TYR A 585 -73.90 55.27 33.06
C TYR A 585 -73.38 53.86 32.76
N GLN A 586 -73.18 53.06 33.81
CA GLN A 586 -72.75 51.66 33.79
C GLN A 586 -73.86 50.72 34.29
N GLU A 587 -75.08 51.22 34.47
CA GLU A 587 -76.32 50.41 34.51
C GLU A 587 -76.83 50.08 33.10
#